data_AF-A0A9J7DGU0-F1
#
_entry.id   AF-A0A9J7DGU0-F1
#
_cell.length_a   1.000
_cell.length_b   1.000
_cell.length_c   1.000
_cell.angle_alpha   90.00
_cell.angle_beta   90.00
_cell.angle_gamma   90.00
#
_symmetry.space_group_name_H-M   'P 1'
#
loop_
_entity.id
_entity.type
_entity.pdbx_description
1 polymer ?
#
loop_
_entity_poly.entity_id
_entity_poly.type
_entity_poly.pdbx_seq_one_letter_code
_entity_poly.pdbx_strand_id
1 'polypeptide(L)'
;MNLEDTRNINQVYRPSNRLRKIVQITRMCSDVCGADVFGHGYRVNIRTYMVLGIINFSIIFLSYTMYSGWITEGDWTIILQVLTIGGGTLSQGYVKLVNSIRQQNNFRYLLGEVYSLFEEYELKSSDYAVYLKKGCDLLSYFMKLCAVINVIMICGLILVAAAINVIFQKRQLIVYGQIFGIDPSTSTGFFVTFSVQAGFLLVGGFGLYAGDMAFFTPISQISTLKEILRCKFKEINEAMQGDELSRPSNISELLKDAVQFHQRYLRCNDGFIEACYEDILWYKLTASDRKSLLIMLILCQNTSGLTIGSVLPLSMNTGLRVTKTIYSIAMMLIRFLDKED
;
A
#
# COMPACT_ATOMS: atom_id res chain seq x y z
N MET A 1 -20.75 10.42 35.95
CA MET A 1 -19.80 10.33 34.82
C MET A 1 -19.40 11.75 34.47
N ASN A 2 -18.12 12.09 34.44
CA ASN A 2 -17.70 13.49 34.36
C ASN A 2 -17.81 14.02 32.91
N LEU A 3 -18.02 15.33 32.74
CA LEU A 3 -18.08 15.91 31.40
C LEU A 3 -16.74 15.76 30.65
N GLU A 4 -15.61 15.78 31.37
CA GLU A 4 -14.29 15.52 30.82
C GLU A 4 -14.07 14.05 30.44
N ASP A 5 -14.56 13.08 31.21
CA ASP A 5 -14.53 11.66 30.82
C ASP A 5 -15.27 11.46 29.49
N THR A 6 -16.47 12.04 29.39
CA THR A 6 -17.32 11.96 28.18
C THR A 6 -16.63 12.62 26.99
N ARG A 7 -15.91 13.73 27.21
CA ARG A 7 -15.12 14.44 26.18
C ARG A 7 -13.88 13.66 25.75
N ASN A 8 -13.19 12.98 26.68
CA ASN A 8 -12.06 12.10 26.41
C ASN A 8 -12.48 10.83 25.65
N ILE A 9 -13.57 10.17 26.08
CA ILE A 9 -14.15 9.01 25.38
C ILE A 9 -14.51 9.40 23.95
N ASN A 10 -15.17 10.55 23.76
CA ASN A 10 -15.52 11.06 22.43
C ASN A 10 -14.29 11.47 21.60
N GLN A 11 -13.17 11.89 22.20
CA GLN A 11 -11.91 12.09 21.46
C GLN A 11 -11.26 10.77 21.06
N VAL A 12 -11.30 9.74 21.92
CA VAL A 12 -10.72 8.40 21.64
C VAL A 12 -11.46 7.69 20.50
N TYR A 13 -12.76 7.95 20.33
CA TYR A 13 -13.61 7.33 19.29
C TYR A 13 -13.62 8.05 17.93
N ARG A 14 -12.94 9.19 17.77
CA ARG A 14 -12.91 9.96 16.51
C ARG A 14 -12.31 9.17 15.34
N PRO A 15 -12.95 9.15 14.15
CA PRO A 15 -12.37 8.53 12.95
C PRO A 15 -10.99 9.10 12.59
N SER A 16 -10.78 10.42 12.70
CA SER A 16 -9.48 11.07 12.47
C SER A 16 -8.36 10.51 13.37
N ASN A 17 -8.59 10.47 14.69
CA ASN A 17 -7.66 9.91 15.67
C ASN A 17 -7.42 8.40 15.45
N ARG A 18 -8.46 7.66 15.04
CA ARG A 18 -8.33 6.25 14.68
C ARG A 18 -7.44 6.06 13.45
N LEU A 19 -7.62 6.86 12.40
CA LEU A 19 -6.78 6.82 11.20
C LEU A 19 -5.33 7.20 11.52
N ARG A 20 -5.11 8.23 12.33
CA ARG A 20 -3.77 8.63 12.82
C ARG A 20 -3.07 7.47 13.56
N LYS A 21 -3.77 6.75 14.46
CA LYS A 21 -3.26 5.55 15.15
C LYS A 21 -2.97 4.37 14.22
N ILE A 22 -3.81 4.16 13.20
CA ILE A 22 -3.60 3.14 12.16
C ILE A 22 -2.29 3.45 11.41
N VAL A 23 -2.15 4.65 10.85
CA VAL A 23 -0.96 5.05 10.08
C VAL A 23 0.31 5.11 10.94
N GLN A 24 0.20 5.33 12.26
CA GLN A 24 1.33 5.26 13.18
C GLN A 24 2.05 3.89 13.17
N ILE A 25 1.35 2.79 12.87
CA ILE A 25 1.96 1.46 12.70
C ILE A 25 2.91 1.48 11.48
N THR A 26 2.42 1.96 10.33
CA THR A 26 3.22 2.13 9.11
C THR A 26 4.44 3.02 9.35
N ARG A 27 4.27 4.12 10.09
CA ARG A 27 5.37 5.03 10.46
C ARG A 27 6.40 4.37 11.36
N MET A 28 5.99 3.57 12.35
CA MET A 28 6.89 2.81 13.21
C MET A 28 7.73 1.80 12.39
N CYS A 29 7.10 1.03 11.51
CA CYS A 29 7.83 0.12 10.61
C CYS A 29 8.79 0.87 9.67
N SER A 30 8.41 2.06 9.20
CA SER A 30 9.27 2.91 8.37
C SER A 30 10.46 3.49 9.14
N ASP A 31 10.29 3.85 10.42
CA ASP A 31 11.36 4.38 11.27
C ASP A 31 12.39 3.31 11.69
N VAL A 32 11.99 2.03 11.79
CA VAL A 32 12.94 0.90 11.91
C VAL A 32 13.94 0.90 10.74
N CYS A 33 13.46 1.17 9.52
CA CYS A 33 14.30 1.36 8.33
C CYS A 33 14.91 2.77 8.21
N GLY A 34 14.70 3.64 9.21
CA GLY A 34 15.19 5.01 9.25
C GLY A 34 14.51 5.97 8.26
N ALA A 35 13.27 5.71 7.85
CA ALA A 35 12.64 6.36 6.70
C ALA A 35 11.19 6.85 6.94
N ASP A 36 10.86 7.42 8.11
CA ASP A 36 9.55 8.04 8.41
C ASP A 36 9.28 9.33 7.61
N VAL A 37 9.13 9.18 6.28
CA VAL A 37 8.87 10.26 5.32
C VAL A 37 7.56 11.00 5.59
N PHE A 38 6.65 10.42 6.38
CA PHE A 38 5.38 11.03 6.79
C PHE A 38 5.57 12.13 7.85
N GLY A 39 6.68 12.12 8.60
CA GLY A 39 7.02 13.19 9.52
C GLY A 39 7.32 14.50 8.80
N HIS A 40 6.69 15.60 9.22
CA HIS A 40 6.95 16.95 8.67
C HIS A 40 8.41 17.41 8.83
N GLY A 41 9.07 16.98 9.92
CA GLY A 41 10.48 17.29 10.19
C GLY A 41 11.49 16.24 9.72
N TYR A 42 11.07 15.22 8.96
CA TYR A 42 11.96 14.12 8.56
C TYR A 42 13.13 14.60 7.70
N ARG A 43 14.33 14.13 8.06
CA ARG A 43 15.58 14.26 7.30
C ARG A 43 16.19 12.88 7.17
N VAL A 44 17.05 12.69 6.16
CA VAL A 44 17.80 11.43 5.98
C VAL A 44 18.72 11.26 7.18
N ASN A 45 18.53 10.18 7.93
CA ASN A 45 19.22 9.91 9.19
C ASN A 45 20.34 8.87 8.99
N ILE A 46 21.24 8.74 9.97
CA ILE A 46 22.28 7.71 9.94
C ILE A 46 21.71 6.29 9.76
N ARG A 47 20.51 6.01 10.31
CA ARG A 47 19.77 4.76 10.06
C ARG A 47 19.47 4.54 8.58
N THR A 48 19.02 5.57 7.85
CA THR A 48 18.74 5.50 6.41
C THR A 48 20.00 5.17 5.62
N TYR A 49 21.13 5.83 5.96
CA TYR A 49 22.43 5.55 5.34
C TYR A 49 22.95 4.13 5.66
N MET A 50 22.78 3.64 6.88
CA MET A 50 23.14 2.27 7.25
C MET A 50 22.32 1.23 6.48
N VAL A 51 21.00 1.41 6.35
CA VAL A 51 20.14 0.50 5.56
C VAL A 51 20.50 0.53 4.08
N LEU A 52 20.73 1.72 3.49
CA LEU A 52 21.21 1.84 2.11
C LEU A 52 22.57 1.17 1.91
N GLY A 53 23.50 1.32 2.87
CA GLY A 53 24.79 0.64 2.86
C GLY A 53 24.64 -0.88 2.89
N ILE A 54 23.86 -1.42 3.83
CA ILE A 54 23.57 -2.86 3.95
C ILE A 54 22.98 -3.42 2.66
N ILE A 55 22.05 -2.71 2.01
CA ILE A 55 21.47 -3.12 0.73
C ILE A 55 22.53 -3.18 -0.37
N ASN A 56 23.39 -2.16 -0.49
CA ASN A 56 24.46 -2.14 -1.49
C ASN A 56 25.51 -3.23 -1.25
N PHE A 57 25.94 -3.47 -0.01
CA PHE A 57 26.81 -4.60 0.33
C PHE A 57 26.14 -5.95 0.02
N SER A 58 24.84 -6.08 0.27
CA SER A 58 24.09 -7.29 -0.05
C SER A 58 24.01 -7.55 -1.57
N ILE A 59 23.88 -6.50 -2.39
CA ILE A 59 23.98 -6.61 -3.86
C ILE A 59 25.37 -7.14 -4.25
N ILE A 60 26.44 -6.58 -3.69
CA ILE A 60 27.83 -7.00 -3.97
C ILE A 60 28.06 -8.47 -3.57
N PHE A 61 27.60 -8.91 -2.39
CA PHE A 61 27.72 -10.30 -1.94
C PHE A 61 26.94 -11.28 -2.84
N LEU A 62 25.74 -10.89 -3.29
CA LEU A 62 24.96 -11.68 -4.25
C LEU A 62 25.65 -11.74 -5.63
N SER A 63 26.19 -10.64 -6.14
CA SER A 63 26.97 -10.63 -7.39
C SER A 63 28.25 -11.47 -7.31
N TYR A 64 28.95 -11.46 -6.17
CA TYR A 64 30.09 -12.35 -5.93
C TYR A 64 29.66 -13.82 -5.87
N THR A 65 28.54 -14.12 -5.21
CA THR A 65 28.02 -15.49 -5.11
C THR A 65 27.60 -16.03 -6.50
N MET A 66 27.03 -15.17 -7.35
CA MET A 66 26.73 -15.48 -8.75
C MET A 66 28.00 -15.79 -9.56
N TYR A 67 29.09 -15.04 -9.34
CA TYR A 67 30.40 -15.28 -9.97
C TYR A 67 31.05 -16.59 -9.49
N SER A 68 31.03 -16.86 -8.18
CA SER A 68 31.56 -18.10 -7.60
C SER A 68 30.80 -19.33 -8.09
N GLY A 69 29.46 -19.27 -8.12
CA GLY A 69 28.63 -20.32 -8.71
C GLY A 69 28.98 -20.59 -10.17
N TRP A 70 29.29 -19.54 -10.96
CA TRP A 70 29.64 -19.69 -12.38
C TRP A 70 30.95 -20.40 -12.65
N ILE A 71 31.97 -20.13 -11.82
CA ILE A 71 33.37 -20.45 -12.15
C ILE A 71 33.93 -21.57 -11.26
N THR A 72 33.43 -21.72 -10.03
CA THR A 72 33.91 -22.71 -9.06
C THR A 72 33.01 -23.93 -8.98
N GLU A 73 31.69 -23.76 -9.05
CA GLU A 73 30.71 -24.85 -8.92
C GLU A 73 30.10 -25.29 -10.25
N GLY A 74 29.99 -24.38 -11.23
CA GLY A 74 29.46 -24.66 -12.57
C GLY A 74 27.95 -24.85 -12.66
N ASP A 75 27.20 -24.55 -11.59
CA ASP A 75 25.76 -24.80 -11.47
C ASP A 75 24.90 -23.63 -12.00
N TRP A 76 24.07 -23.93 -13.02
CA TRP A 76 23.21 -22.97 -13.73
C TRP A 76 21.96 -22.57 -12.94
N THR A 77 21.70 -23.21 -11.81
CA THR A 77 20.58 -22.89 -10.92
C THR A 77 20.94 -21.82 -9.88
N ILE A 78 22.21 -21.71 -9.45
CA ILE A 78 22.64 -20.72 -8.44
C ILE A 78 22.36 -19.29 -8.94
N ILE A 79 22.63 -19.00 -10.21
CA ILE A 79 22.32 -17.70 -10.82
C ILE A 79 20.82 -17.39 -10.75
N LEU A 80 19.95 -18.36 -11.04
CA LEU A 80 18.50 -18.17 -11.00
C LEU A 80 17.99 -17.92 -9.57
N GLN A 81 18.54 -18.61 -8.58
CA GLN A 81 18.23 -18.39 -7.16
C GLN A 81 18.66 -16.98 -6.71
N VAL A 82 19.89 -16.57 -7.04
CA VAL A 82 20.44 -15.24 -6.72
C VAL A 82 19.64 -14.12 -7.39
N LEU A 83 19.28 -14.26 -8.67
CA LEU A 83 18.43 -13.30 -9.38
C LEU A 83 17.03 -13.21 -8.78
N THR A 84 16.45 -14.33 -8.35
CA THR A 84 15.12 -14.35 -7.70
C THR A 84 15.11 -13.55 -6.40
N ILE A 85 16.12 -13.74 -5.54
CA ILE A 85 16.19 -13.08 -4.22
C ILE A 85 16.67 -11.62 -4.37
N GLY A 86 17.74 -11.39 -5.13
CA GLY A 86 18.35 -10.07 -5.34
C GLY A 86 17.51 -9.15 -6.23
N GLY A 87 17.00 -9.66 -7.35
CA GLY A 87 16.10 -8.92 -8.24
C GLY A 87 14.69 -8.75 -7.66
N GLY A 88 14.13 -9.83 -7.10
CA GLY A 88 12.77 -9.82 -6.54
C GLY A 88 12.64 -9.03 -5.24
N THR A 89 13.39 -9.39 -4.19
CA THR A 89 13.18 -8.81 -2.85
C THR A 89 14.09 -7.61 -2.60
N LEU A 90 15.40 -7.76 -2.79
CA LEU A 90 16.38 -6.74 -2.42
C LEU A 90 16.25 -5.47 -3.28
N SER A 91 16.14 -5.62 -4.59
CA SER A 91 15.96 -4.50 -5.52
C SER A 91 14.61 -3.81 -5.38
N GLN A 92 13.52 -4.55 -5.10
CA GLN A 92 12.22 -3.94 -4.79
C GLN A 92 12.28 -3.10 -3.51
N GLY A 93 12.94 -3.61 -2.46
CA GLY A 93 13.18 -2.87 -1.22
C GLY A 93 13.99 -1.58 -1.45
N TYR A 94 15.06 -1.66 -2.24
CA TYR A 94 15.87 -0.50 -2.62
C TYR A 94 15.06 0.56 -3.37
N VAL A 95 14.33 0.16 -4.41
CA VAL A 95 13.50 1.07 -5.23
C VAL A 95 12.38 1.70 -4.40
N LYS A 96 11.73 0.93 -3.52
CA LYS A 96 10.74 1.46 -2.56
C LYS A 96 11.37 2.54 -1.67
N LEU A 97 12.47 2.22 -0.99
CA LEU A 97 13.16 3.14 -0.07
C LEU A 97 13.60 4.44 -0.75
N VAL A 98 14.28 4.36 -1.90
CA VAL A 98 14.74 5.52 -2.67
C VAL A 98 13.56 6.36 -3.17
N ASN A 99 12.50 5.72 -3.68
CA ASN A 99 11.32 6.46 -4.16
C ASN A 99 10.54 7.12 -3.02
N SER A 100 10.39 6.48 -1.86
CA SER A 100 9.77 7.10 -0.68
C SER A 100 10.53 8.36 -0.24
N ILE A 101 11.86 8.32 -0.21
CA ILE A 101 12.69 9.49 0.15
C ILE A 101 12.58 10.60 -0.90
N ARG A 102 12.59 10.26 -2.20
CA ARG A 102 12.45 11.26 -3.29
C ARG A 102 11.05 11.87 -3.38
N GLN A 103 10.01 11.08 -3.16
CA GLN A 103 8.60 11.47 -3.29
C GLN A 103 7.95 11.85 -1.95
N GLN A 104 8.74 12.03 -0.88
CA GLN A 104 8.28 12.33 0.48
C GLN A 104 7.22 13.44 0.57
N ASN A 105 7.34 14.50 -0.24
CA ASN A 105 6.38 15.60 -0.24
C ASN A 105 5.01 15.20 -0.81
N ASN A 106 4.99 14.32 -1.81
CA ASN A 106 3.75 13.80 -2.39
C ASN A 106 3.06 12.81 -1.43
N PHE A 107 3.83 11.98 -0.71
CA PHE A 107 3.29 11.13 0.36
C PHE A 107 2.71 11.95 1.52
N ARG A 108 3.41 13.01 1.98
CA ARG A 108 2.88 13.95 2.98
C ARG A 108 1.63 14.66 2.52
N TYR A 109 1.59 15.14 1.27
CA TYR A 109 0.44 15.81 0.70
C TYR A 109 -0.79 14.88 0.66
N LEU A 110 -0.66 13.69 0.08
CA LEU A 110 -1.75 12.72 -0.02
C LEU A 110 -2.28 12.30 1.36
N LEU A 111 -1.39 12.05 2.33
CA LEU A 111 -1.80 11.70 3.69
C LEU A 111 -2.43 12.89 4.44
N GLY A 112 -1.90 14.10 4.24
CA GLY A 112 -2.42 15.34 4.83
C GLY A 112 -3.82 15.70 4.30
N GLU A 113 -4.05 15.54 3.00
CA GLU A 113 -5.37 15.69 2.38
C GLU A 113 -6.38 14.74 3.03
N VAL A 114 -6.03 13.45 3.16
CA VAL A 114 -6.87 12.45 3.82
C VAL A 114 -7.15 12.83 5.29
N TYR A 115 -6.15 13.26 6.07
CA TYR A 115 -6.39 13.71 7.45
C TYR A 115 -7.32 14.93 7.51
N SER A 116 -7.10 15.93 6.65
CA SER A 116 -7.94 17.14 6.60
C SER A 116 -9.41 16.80 6.32
N LEU A 117 -9.64 15.81 5.46
CA LEU A 117 -10.97 15.35 5.06
C LEU A 117 -11.63 14.50 6.16
N PHE A 118 -10.87 13.68 6.88
CA PHE A 118 -11.38 13.00 8.08
C PHE A 118 -11.78 14.00 9.18
N GLU A 119 -11.03 15.10 9.33
CA GLU A 119 -11.28 16.15 10.33
C GLU A 119 -12.42 17.11 9.93
N GLU A 120 -12.61 17.38 8.63
CA GLU A 120 -13.74 18.16 8.10
C GLU A 120 -15.06 17.38 8.23
N TYR A 121 -15.08 16.11 7.81
CA TYR A 121 -16.32 15.34 7.69
C TYR A 121 -16.75 14.62 8.97
N GLU A 122 -15.88 14.43 9.97
CA GLU A 122 -16.31 13.91 11.29
C GLU A 122 -17.16 14.92 12.09
N LEU A 123 -17.23 16.17 11.66
CA LEU A 123 -17.95 17.26 12.33
C LEU A 123 -19.30 17.62 11.67
N LYS A 124 -19.60 17.11 10.47
CA LYS A 124 -20.80 17.53 9.70
C LYS A 124 -22.09 16.79 10.09
N SER A 125 -22.10 15.46 10.06
CA SER A 125 -23.29 14.65 10.42
C SER A 125 -22.92 13.25 10.89
N SER A 126 -23.88 12.54 11.50
CA SER A 126 -23.75 11.15 11.94
C SER A 126 -23.34 10.20 10.81
N ASP A 127 -23.85 10.44 9.61
CA ASP A 127 -23.75 9.52 8.49
C ASP A 127 -22.32 9.52 7.94
N TYR A 128 -21.73 10.71 7.76
CA TYR A 128 -20.30 10.84 7.42
C TYR A 128 -19.41 10.12 8.45
N ALA A 129 -19.68 10.27 9.75
CA ALA A 129 -18.90 9.62 10.80
C ALA A 129 -18.99 8.08 10.73
N VAL A 130 -20.14 7.52 10.34
CA VAL A 130 -20.30 6.07 10.09
C VAL A 130 -19.45 5.61 8.90
N TYR A 131 -19.41 6.35 7.80
CA TYR A 131 -18.61 5.98 6.62
C TYR A 131 -17.10 6.19 6.81
N LEU A 132 -16.68 7.26 7.50
CA LEU A 132 -15.30 7.45 7.94
C LEU A 132 -14.84 6.30 8.86
N LYS A 133 -15.71 5.84 9.76
CA LYS A 133 -15.45 4.65 10.60
C LYS A 133 -15.28 3.39 9.75
N LYS A 134 -16.18 3.13 8.79
CA LYS A 134 -16.05 2.00 7.83
C LYS A 134 -14.73 2.04 7.05
N GLY A 135 -14.27 3.23 6.64
CA GLY A 135 -12.95 3.43 6.00
C GLY A 135 -11.77 3.01 6.89
N CYS A 136 -11.82 3.39 8.17
CA CYS A 136 -10.86 2.94 9.19
C CYS A 136 -10.95 1.43 9.49
N ASP A 137 -12.14 0.82 9.44
CA ASP A 137 -12.32 -0.62 9.60
C ASP A 137 -11.69 -1.38 8.41
N LEU A 138 -11.97 -0.95 7.17
CA LEU A 138 -11.41 -1.53 5.95
C LEU A 138 -9.87 -1.44 5.91
N LEU A 139 -9.31 -0.25 6.15
CA LEU A 139 -7.86 -0.06 6.19
C LEU A 139 -7.22 -0.87 7.34
N SER A 140 -7.83 -0.89 8.52
CA SER A 140 -7.32 -1.69 9.64
C SER A 140 -7.38 -3.19 9.37
N TYR A 141 -8.35 -3.68 8.61
CA TYR A 141 -8.41 -5.08 8.18
C TYR A 141 -7.29 -5.38 7.18
N PHE A 142 -7.15 -4.55 6.13
CA PHE A 142 -6.14 -4.73 5.10
C PHE A 142 -4.72 -4.70 5.66
N MET A 143 -4.38 -3.72 6.50
CA MET A 143 -3.07 -3.63 7.14
C MET A 143 -2.76 -4.85 8.03
N LYS A 144 -3.75 -5.36 8.78
CA LYS A 144 -3.57 -6.57 9.60
C LYS A 144 -3.32 -7.81 8.74
N LEU A 145 -4.08 -7.97 7.66
CA LEU A 145 -3.91 -9.08 6.71
C LEU A 145 -2.51 -9.05 6.09
N CYS A 146 -2.06 -7.89 5.60
CA CYS A 146 -0.71 -7.73 5.05
C CYS A 146 0.38 -7.94 6.10
N ALA A 147 0.19 -7.51 7.36
CA ALA A 147 1.14 -7.75 8.44
C ALA A 147 1.28 -9.25 8.76
N VAL A 148 0.15 -9.97 8.86
CA VAL A 148 0.15 -11.43 9.10
C VAL A 148 0.84 -12.18 7.96
N ILE A 149 0.53 -11.85 6.70
CA ILE A 149 1.20 -12.46 5.53
C ILE A 149 2.71 -12.18 5.54
N ASN A 150 3.12 -10.95 5.82
CA ASN A 150 4.52 -10.54 5.88
C ASN A 150 5.30 -11.28 6.98
N VAL A 151 4.73 -11.36 8.20
CA VAL A 151 5.31 -12.12 9.32
C VAL A 151 5.40 -13.61 9.02
N ILE A 152 4.34 -14.23 8.49
CA ILE A 152 4.35 -15.65 8.10
C ILE A 152 5.43 -15.92 7.04
N MET A 153 5.59 -15.03 6.05
CA MET A 153 6.61 -15.17 5.01
C MET A 153 8.04 -15.13 5.58
N ILE A 154 8.36 -14.15 6.41
CA ILE A 154 9.71 -13.96 6.97
C ILE A 154 10.05 -15.05 7.99
N CYS A 155 9.15 -15.28 8.95
CA CYS A 155 9.35 -16.33 9.95
C CYS A 155 9.36 -17.71 9.29
N GLY A 156 8.52 -17.95 8.27
CA GLY A 156 8.51 -19.18 7.49
C GLY A 156 9.84 -19.45 6.79
N LEU A 157 10.42 -18.46 6.09
CA LEU A 157 11.74 -18.60 5.44
C LEU A 157 12.85 -18.96 6.45
N ILE A 158 12.90 -18.26 7.59
CA ILE A 158 13.91 -18.50 8.63
C ILE A 158 13.71 -19.88 9.29
N LEU A 159 12.46 -20.25 9.62
CA LEU A 159 12.13 -21.51 10.28
C LEU A 159 12.31 -22.72 9.37
N VAL A 160 11.95 -22.64 8.08
CA VAL A 160 12.16 -23.73 7.12
C VAL A 160 13.65 -23.96 6.89
N ALA A 161 14.45 -22.90 6.72
CA ALA A 161 15.90 -23.03 6.63
C ALA A 161 16.50 -23.65 7.91
N ALA A 162 16.09 -23.21 9.10
CA ALA A 162 16.53 -23.80 10.36
C ALA A 162 16.14 -25.29 10.48
N ALA A 163 14.90 -25.64 10.15
CA ALA A 163 14.39 -27.01 10.24
C ALA A 163 15.12 -27.96 9.28
N ILE A 164 15.39 -27.54 8.04
CA ILE A 164 16.15 -28.34 7.07
C ILE A 164 17.58 -28.62 7.59
N ASN A 165 18.25 -27.62 8.16
CA ASN A 165 19.58 -27.81 8.74
C ASN A 165 19.57 -28.79 9.92
N VAL A 166 18.58 -28.71 10.81
CA VAL A 166 18.44 -29.63 11.97
C VAL A 166 18.10 -31.05 11.52
N ILE A 167 17.15 -31.22 10.59
CA ILE A 167 16.66 -32.54 10.16
C ILE A 167 17.71 -33.27 9.30
N PHE A 168 18.30 -32.58 8.32
CA PHE A 168 19.24 -33.20 7.37
C PHE A 168 20.71 -33.07 7.78
N GLN A 169 21.01 -32.44 8.92
CA GLN A 169 22.37 -32.17 9.41
C GLN A 169 23.26 -31.44 8.39
N LYS A 170 22.65 -30.54 7.60
CA LYS A 170 23.31 -29.73 6.56
C LYS A 170 23.62 -28.31 7.07
N ARG A 171 24.40 -27.56 6.28
CA ARG A 171 24.79 -26.15 6.54
C ARG A 171 24.31 -25.24 5.40
N GLN A 172 23.01 -25.29 5.11
CA GLN A 172 22.36 -24.44 4.10
C GLN A 172 21.99 -23.08 4.71
N LEU A 173 22.40 -22.01 4.03
CA LEU A 173 22.06 -20.64 4.41
C LEU A 173 20.59 -20.32 4.05
N ILE A 174 20.02 -19.28 4.63
CA ILE A 174 18.62 -18.85 4.36
C ILE A 174 18.53 -18.24 2.95
N VAL A 175 19.57 -17.51 2.56
CA VAL A 175 19.81 -17.00 1.22
C VAL A 175 21.12 -17.59 0.70
N TYR A 176 21.14 -18.03 -0.55
CA TYR A 176 22.35 -18.45 -1.24
C TYR A 176 23.23 -17.21 -1.51
N GLY A 177 24.01 -16.81 -0.52
CA GLY A 177 24.78 -15.56 -0.50
C GLY A 177 25.88 -15.59 0.57
N GLN A 178 27.13 -15.64 0.12
CA GLN A 178 28.31 -15.71 0.99
C GLN A 178 28.72 -14.33 1.53
N ILE A 179 29.20 -14.27 2.77
CA ILE A 179 29.79 -13.04 3.36
C ILE A 179 31.30 -13.06 3.14
N PHE A 180 31.85 -11.97 2.61
CA PHE A 180 33.29 -11.88 2.34
C PHE A 180 34.13 -12.13 3.60
N GLY A 181 35.09 -13.06 3.51
CA GLY A 181 36.00 -13.41 4.60
C GLY A 181 35.42 -14.34 5.69
N ILE A 182 34.17 -14.80 5.55
CA ILE A 182 33.54 -15.76 6.48
C ILE A 182 33.17 -17.02 5.71
N ASP A 183 33.85 -18.13 6.00
CA ASP A 183 33.55 -19.43 5.40
C ASP A 183 32.32 -20.10 6.07
N PRO A 184 31.20 -20.34 5.34
CA PRO A 184 30.03 -21.04 5.87
C PRO A 184 30.26 -22.54 6.11
N SER A 185 31.34 -23.13 5.59
CA SER A 185 31.70 -24.53 5.89
C SER A 185 32.07 -24.71 7.37
N THR A 186 32.62 -23.67 8.00
CA THR A 186 33.01 -23.66 9.41
C THR A 186 31.81 -23.39 10.33
N SER A 187 31.69 -24.11 11.45
CA SER A 187 30.53 -24.03 12.37
C SER A 187 30.23 -22.60 12.84
N THR A 188 31.26 -21.85 13.24
CA THR A 188 31.13 -20.44 13.67
C THR A 188 30.73 -19.54 12.52
N GLY A 189 31.32 -19.73 11.33
CA GLY A 189 31.01 -18.94 10.13
C GLY A 189 29.58 -19.16 9.63
N PHE A 190 29.09 -20.40 9.70
CA PHE A 190 27.70 -20.74 9.45
C PHE A 190 26.74 -19.98 10.38
N PHE A 191 26.91 -20.11 11.71
CA PHE A 191 26.00 -19.45 12.66
C PHE A 191 26.03 -17.92 12.53
N VAL A 192 27.20 -17.31 12.37
CA VAL A 192 27.31 -15.86 12.14
C VAL A 192 26.58 -15.44 10.86
N THR A 193 26.81 -16.15 9.75
CA THR A 193 26.18 -15.83 8.46
C THR A 193 24.66 -16.00 8.52
N PHE A 194 24.17 -17.09 9.12
CA PHE A 194 22.74 -17.34 9.32
C PHE A 194 22.08 -16.24 10.18
N SER A 195 22.71 -15.84 11.28
CA SER A 195 22.20 -14.78 12.15
C SER A 195 22.15 -13.41 11.47
N VAL A 196 23.17 -13.06 10.68
CA VAL A 196 23.20 -11.81 9.89
C VAL A 196 22.11 -11.81 8.81
N GLN A 197 21.97 -12.90 8.05
CA GLN A 197 20.91 -13.05 7.05
C GLN A 197 19.51 -12.95 7.68
N ALA A 198 19.26 -13.61 8.81
CA ALA A 198 17.99 -13.52 9.54
C ALA A 198 17.70 -12.08 10.00
N GLY A 199 18.70 -11.36 10.52
CA GLY A 199 18.58 -9.96 10.91
C GLY A 199 18.23 -9.04 9.72
N PHE A 200 18.87 -9.24 8.57
CA PHE A 200 18.56 -8.49 7.34
C PHE A 200 17.15 -8.80 6.80
N LEU A 201 16.69 -10.05 6.87
CA LEU A 201 15.33 -10.42 6.48
C LEU A 201 14.26 -9.77 7.38
N LEU A 202 14.50 -9.70 8.69
CA LEU A 202 13.60 -9.02 9.64
C LEU A 202 13.51 -7.52 9.35
N VAL A 203 14.65 -6.82 9.19
CA VAL A 203 14.66 -5.37 8.87
C VAL A 203 14.08 -5.09 7.48
N GLY A 204 14.41 -5.92 6.49
CA GLY A 204 13.84 -5.84 5.14
C GLY A 204 12.32 -6.06 5.13
N GLY A 205 11.81 -6.93 6.00
CA GLY A 205 10.39 -7.18 6.23
C GLY A 205 9.61 -5.93 6.65
N PHE A 206 10.09 -5.24 7.69
CA PHE A 206 9.50 -3.97 8.14
C PHE A 206 9.49 -2.92 7.01
N GLY A 207 10.56 -2.83 6.22
CA GLY A 207 10.67 -1.90 5.09
C GLY A 207 9.74 -2.25 3.94
N LEU A 208 9.59 -3.53 3.61
CA LEU A 208 8.68 -4.03 2.59
C LEU A 208 7.23 -3.70 2.97
N TYR A 209 6.83 -4.06 4.19
CA TYR A 209 5.51 -3.76 4.75
C TYR A 209 5.23 -2.25 4.79
N ALA A 210 6.15 -1.45 5.32
CA ALA A 210 5.99 0.01 5.38
C ALA A 210 5.85 0.64 3.99
N GLY A 211 6.64 0.18 3.02
CA GLY A 211 6.60 0.66 1.63
C GLY A 211 5.30 0.33 0.91
N ASP A 212 4.71 -0.85 1.14
CA ASP A 212 3.40 -1.19 0.58
C ASP A 212 2.27 -0.44 1.30
N MET A 213 2.28 -0.39 2.64
CA MET A 213 1.24 0.32 3.40
C MET A 213 1.26 1.83 3.14
N ALA A 214 2.41 2.42 2.77
CA ALA A 214 2.51 3.80 2.30
C ALA A 214 1.66 4.09 1.05
N PHE A 215 1.56 3.11 0.15
CA PHE A 215 0.78 3.20 -1.08
C PHE A 215 -0.70 2.82 -0.84
N PHE A 216 -0.94 1.74 -0.10
CA PHE A 216 -2.29 1.25 0.17
C PHE A 216 -3.10 2.15 1.13
N THR A 217 -2.47 2.92 2.02
CA THR A 217 -3.19 3.81 2.96
C THR A 217 -4.12 4.82 2.24
N PRO A 218 -3.64 5.71 1.36
CA PRO A 218 -4.51 6.66 0.64
C PRO A 218 -5.46 5.94 -0.33
N ILE A 219 -4.98 4.86 -0.99
CA ILE A 219 -5.81 4.08 -1.94
C ILE A 219 -6.99 3.40 -1.23
N SER A 220 -6.84 2.95 0.02
CA SER A 220 -7.95 2.38 0.79
C SER A 220 -9.05 3.40 1.10
N GLN A 221 -8.77 4.71 1.06
CA GLN A 221 -9.77 5.74 1.32
C GLN A 221 -10.59 6.13 0.08
N ILE A 222 -10.23 5.63 -1.11
CA ILE A 222 -11.02 5.77 -2.36
C ILE A 222 -12.48 5.35 -2.14
N SER A 223 -12.69 4.22 -1.46
CA SER A 223 -14.03 3.74 -1.09
C SER A 223 -14.74 4.68 -0.10
N THR A 224 -14.03 5.22 0.88
CA THR A 224 -14.58 6.19 1.85
C THR A 224 -15.01 7.48 1.17
N LEU A 225 -14.27 7.93 0.15
CA LEU A 225 -14.54 9.14 -0.61
C LEU A 225 -15.77 9.00 -1.52
N LYS A 226 -16.02 7.80 -2.08
CA LYS A 226 -17.29 7.48 -2.75
C LYS A 226 -18.48 7.61 -1.80
N GLU A 227 -18.39 7.03 -0.59
CA GLU A 227 -19.52 7.04 0.34
C GLU A 227 -19.77 8.42 0.99
N ILE A 228 -18.74 9.26 1.16
CA ILE A 228 -18.91 10.67 1.56
C ILE A 228 -19.65 11.46 0.46
N LEU A 229 -19.36 11.20 -0.81
CA LEU A 229 -20.11 11.81 -1.92
C LEU A 229 -21.59 11.36 -1.92
N ARG A 230 -21.87 10.08 -1.63
CA ARG A 230 -23.24 9.57 -1.46
C ARG A 230 -24.01 10.28 -0.35
N CYS A 231 -23.35 10.64 0.75
CA CYS A 231 -23.97 11.45 1.82
C CYS A 231 -24.39 12.83 1.31
N LYS A 232 -23.56 13.52 0.51
CA LYS A 232 -23.92 14.80 -0.13
C LYS A 232 -25.10 14.65 -1.09
N PHE A 233 -25.14 13.56 -1.85
CA PHE A 233 -26.25 13.27 -2.77
C PHE A 233 -27.57 12.99 -2.01
N LYS A 234 -27.50 12.32 -0.85
CA LYS A 234 -28.62 12.18 0.09
C LYS A 234 -29.10 13.54 0.62
N GLU A 235 -28.20 14.41 1.09
CA GLU A 235 -28.54 15.77 1.55
C GLU A 235 -29.22 16.61 0.45
N ILE A 236 -28.73 16.52 -0.79
CA ILE A 236 -29.33 17.15 -1.97
C ILE A 236 -30.74 16.59 -2.25
N ASN A 237 -30.95 15.28 -2.09
CA ASN A 237 -32.27 14.66 -2.27
C ASN A 237 -33.27 15.05 -1.17
N GLU A 238 -32.82 15.16 0.08
CA GLU A 238 -33.64 15.60 1.21
C GLU A 238 -34.06 17.07 1.02
N ALA A 239 -33.13 17.94 0.60
CA ALA A 239 -33.43 19.33 0.24
C ALA A 239 -34.40 19.46 -0.97
N MET A 240 -34.41 18.50 -1.89
CA MET A 240 -35.39 18.39 -3.00
C MET A 240 -36.73 17.73 -2.61
N GLN A 241 -36.89 17.25 -1.38
CA GLN A 241 -38.12 16.63 -0.87
C GLN A 241 -38.86 17.49 0.16
N GLY A 242 -38.22 18.51 0.73
CA GLY A 242 -38.87 19.48 1.63
C GLY A 242 -39.94 20.36 0.96
N ASP A 243 -40.84 20.90 1.78
CA ASP A 243 -41.96 21.76 1.35
C ASP A 243 -41.53 22.94 0.47
N GLU A 244 -42.37 23.32 -0.49
CA GLU A 244 -42.04 24.40 -1.45
C GLU A 244 -41.75 25.75 -0.78
N LEU A 245 -42.37 26.03 0.38
CA LEU A 245 -42.14 27.23 1.18
C LEU A 245 -40.84 27.20 2.00
N SER A 246 -40.27 26.01 2.19
CA SER A 246 -39.01 25.77 2.91
C SER A 246 -37.86 25.34 2.00
N ARG A 247 -38.09 25.21 0.68
CA ARG A 247 -37.06 24.88 -0.31
C ARG A 247 -35.90 25.87 -0.17
N PRO A 248 -34.71 25.42 0.24
CA PRO A 248 -33.60 26.32 0.44
C PRO A 248 -33.15 26.91 -0.91
N SER A 249 -32.69 28.16 -0.91
CA SER A 249 -31.85 28.74 -1.98
C SER A 249 -30.50 28.04 -2.16
N ASN A 250 -30.33 26.90 -1.47
CA ASN A 250 -29.09 26.25 -1.10
C ASN A 250 -28.86 24.94 -1.89
N ILE A 251 -29.84 24.46 -2.68
CA ILE A 251 -29.69 23.22 -3.49
C ILE A 251 -28.53 23.36 -4.48
N SER A 252 -28.37 24.52 -5.12
CA SER A 252 -27.26 24.77 -6.03
C SER A 252 -25.92 24.98 -5.29
N GLU A 253 -25.94 25.40 -4.02
CA GLU A 253 -24.74 25.45 -3.17
C GLU A 253 -24.31 24.05 -2.70
N LEU A 254 -25.25 23.20 -2.27
CA LEU A 254 -25.01 21.78 -1.96
C LEU A 254 -24.48 21.03 -3.19
N LEU A 255 -25.05 21.26 -4.37
CA LEU A 255 -24.53 20.68 -5.60
C LEU A 255 -23.14 21.24 -5.96
N LYS A 256 -22.89 22.53 -5.75
CA LYS A 256 -21.56 23.14 -5.95
C LYS A 256 -20.51 22.58 -5.00
N ASP A 257 -20.84 22.32 -3.74
CA ASP A 257 -19.99 21.63 -2.76
C ASP A 257 -19.75 20.16 -3.19
N ALA A 258 -20.76 19.45 -3.70
CA ALA A 258 -20.58 18.11 -4.28
C ALA A 258 -19.70 18.12 -5.55
N VAL A 259 -19.85 19.13 -6.42
CA VAL A 259 -18.98 19.37 -7.60
C VAL A 259 -17.53 19.63 -7.14
N GLN A 260 -17.31 20.49 -6.16
CA GLN A 260 -15.97 20.83 -5.67
C GLN A 260 -15.29 19.66 -4.95
N PHE A 261 -16.02 18.93 -4.10
CA PHE A 261 -15.55 17.69 -3.47
C PHE A 261 -15.16 16.65 -4.52
N HIS A 262 -16.01 16.46 -5.54
CA HIS A 262 -15.74 15.57 -6.66
C HIS A 262 -14.49 16.02 -7.46
N GLN A 263 -14.34 17.31 -7.74
CA GLN A 263 -13.17 17.86 -8.44
C GLN A 263 -11.86 17.69 -7.66
N ARG A 264 -11.88 17.85 -6.32
CA ARG A 264 -10.74 17.54 -5.43
C ARG A 264 -10.31 16.06 -5.52
N TYR A 265 -11.22 15.18 -5.93
CA TYR A 265 -11.07 13.72 -5.93
C TYR A 265 -10.97 13.07 -7.34
N LEU A 266 -11.08 13.84 -8.43
CA LEU A 266 -11.29 13.33 -9.80
C LEU A 266 -10.19 12.42 -10.38
N ARG A 267 -9.07 12.18 -9.69
CA ARG A 267 -7.98 11.28 -10.12
C ARG A 267 -8.16 9.81 -9.71
N CYS A 268 -9.25 9.45 -9.03
CA CYS A 268 -9.36 8.14 -8.36
C CYS A 268 -10.73 7.45 -8.48
N ASN A 269 -11.62 7.88 -9.38
CA ASN A 269 -13.06 7.70 -9.20
C ASN A 269 -13.76 6.67 -10.10
N ASP A 270 -13.47 5.38 -9.90
CA ASP A 270 -14.36 4.31 -10.37
C ASP A 270 -15.64 4.25 -9.49
N GLY A 271 -16.82 4.38 -10.12
CA GLY A 271 -18.11 4.22 -9.45
C GLY A 271 -18.89 5.51 -9.14
N PHE A 272 -18.45 6.68 -9.61
CA PHE A 272 -19.24 7.93 -9.56
C PHE A 272 -20.54 7.85 -10.37
N ILE A 273 -20.46 7.25 -11.57
CA ILE A 273 -21.55 7.24 -12.55
C ILE A 273 -22.77 6.52 -11.97
N GLU A 274 -22.56 5.37 -11.34
CA GLU A 274 -23.54 4.60 -10.56
C GLU A 274 -24.23 5.50 -9.52
N ALA A 275 -23.47 6.16 -8.65
CA ALA A 275 -24.01 7.02 -7.60
C ALA A 275 -24.82 8.23 -8.13
N CYS A 276 -24.54 8.72 -9.33
CA CYS A 276 -25.30 9.82 -9.93
C CYS A 276 -26.62 9.38 -10.59
N TYR A 277 -26.75 8.10 -10.95
CA TYR A 277 -28.00 7.54 -11.46
C TYR A 277 -28.86 6.95 -10.34
N GLU A 278 -28.24 6.36 -9.31
CA GLU A 278 -28.93 5.70 -8.19
C GLU A 278 -29.20 6.66 -7.01
N ASP A 279 -28.21 7.44 -6.58
CA ASP A 279 -28.26 8.22 -5.34
C ASP A 279 -28.69 9.69 -5.55
N ILE A 280 -29.03 10.16 -6.77
CA ILE A 280 -29.55 11.52 -7.02
C ILE A 280 -30.89 11.49 -7.76
N LEU A 281 -31.87 12.26 -7.27
CA LEU A 281 -33.15 12.52 -7.95
C LEU A 281 -32.98 13.54 -9.10
N TRP A 282 -32.12 13.23 -10.07
CA TRP A 282 -31.65 14.11 -11.15
C TRP A 282 -32.79 14.75 -11.97
N TYR A 283 -33.95 14.11 -12.03
CA TYR A 283 -35.16 14.59 -12.72
C TYR A 283 -35.86 15.76 -12.00
N LYS A 284 -35.59 15.98 -10.70
CA LYS A 284 -36.09 17.12 -9.92
C LYS A 284 -35.17 18.36 -9.98
N LEU A 285 -33.93 18.21 -10.44
CA LEU A 285 -32.95 19.31 -10.49
C LEU A 285 -33.31 20.37 -11.55
N THR A 286 -32.85 21.61 -11.34
CA THR A 286 -33.04 22.69 -12.33
C THR A 286 -32.27 22.42 -13.63
N ALA A 287 -32.59 23.18 -14.69
CA ALA A 287 -31.88 23.08 -15.96
C ALA A 287 -30.41 23.57 -15.90
N SER A 288 -30.02 24.29 -14.84
CA SER A 288 -28.62 24.66 -14.56
C SER A 288 -27.92 23.52 -13.83
N ASP A 289 -28.53 23.04 -12.74
CA ASP A 289 -27.97 21.99 -11.89
C ASP A 289 -27.79 20.65 -12.64
N ARG A 290 -28.73 20.29 -13.53
CA ARG A 290 -28.59 19.14 -14.44
C ARG A 290 -27.39 19.25 -15.38
N LYS A 291 -26.99 20.46 -15.81
CA LYS A 291 -25.79 20.65 -16.64
C LYS A 291 -24.51 20.43 -15.82
N SER A 292 -24.47 20.90 -14.58
CA SER A 292 -23.35 20.63 -13.67
C SER A 292 -23.19 19.12 -13.42
N LEU A 293 -24.28 18.41 -13.14
CA LEU A 293 -24.27 16.95 -12.97
C LEU A 293 -23.81 16.22 -14.24
N LEU A 294 -24.30 16.64 -15.42
CA LEU A 294 -23.88 16.09 -16.72
C LEU A 294 -22.38 16.32 -16.98
N ILE A 295 -21.83 17.47 -16.61
CA ILE A 295 -20.38 17.75 -16.72
C ILE A 295 -19.59 16.80 -15.82
N MET A 296 -20.02 16.55 -14.57
CA MET A 296 -19.37 15.57 -13.69
C MET A 296 -19.40 14.16 -14.29
N LEU A 297 -20.54 13.73 -14.86
CA LEU A 297 -20.67 12.44 -15.55
C LEU A 297 -19.69 12.30 -16.73
N ILE A 298 -19.57 13.33 -17.58
CA ILE A 298 -18.64 13.35 -18.72
C ILE A 298 -17.17 13.29 -18.25
N LEU A 299 -16.83 13.99 -17.16
CA LEU A 299 -15.50 13.92 -16.56
C LEU A 299 -15.20 12.52 -16.02
N CYS A 300 -16.18 11.84 -15.42
CA CYS A 300 -16.03 10.47 -14.90
C CYS A 300 -15.88 9.40 -15.96
N GLN A 301 -16.52 9.54 -17.12
CA GLN A 301 -16.33 8.62 -18.24
C GLN A 301 -14.89 8.62 -18.78
N ASN A 302 -14.08 9.63 -18.41
CA ASN A 302 -12.71 9.82 -18.90
C ASN A 302 -11.66 9.81 -17.76
N THR A 303 -12.01 9.37 -16.54
CA THR A 303 -11.04 9.33 -15.43
C THR A 303 -9.94 8.31 -15.70
N SER A 304 -8.70 8.80 -15.72
CA SER A 304 -7.52 7.93 -15.79
C SER A 304 -7.34 7.18 -14.47
N GLY A 305 -7.64 5.88 -14.47
CA GLY A 305 -7.33 4.99 -13.34
C GLY A 305 -5.83 4.93 -13.04
N LEU A 306 -5.48 4.33 -11.90
CA LEU A 306 -4.07 4.15 -11.51
C LEU A 306 -3.28 3.42 -12.60
N THR A 307 -2.04 3.86 -12.88
CA THR A 307 -1.17 3.23 -13.89
C THR A 307 0.19 2.84 -13.32
N ILE A 308 0.75 1.76 -13.88
CA ILE A 308 2.11 1.30 -13.67
C ILE A 308 3.01 2.12 -14.61
N GLY A 309 3.60 3.19 -14.09
CA GLY A 309 4.54 4.05 -14.82
C GLY A 309 4.00 4.66 -16.12
N SER A 310 2.69 4.91 -16.20
CA SER A 310 1.98 5.33 -17.42
C SER A 310 1.99 4.32 -18.60
N VAL A 311 2.48 3.09 -18.41
CA VAL A 311 2.54 2.07 -19.48
C VAL A 311 1.33 1.12 -19.47
N LEU A 312 0.85 0.74 -18.28
CA LEU A 312 -0.28 -0.19 -18.10
C LEU A 312 -1.23 0.28 -17.00
N PRO A 313 -2.56 0.09 -17.12
CA PRO A 313 -3.48 0.33 -16.01
C PRO A 313 -3.27 -0.70 -14.90
N LEU A 314 -3.35 -0.26 -13.64
CA LEU A 314 -3.34 -1.12 -12.46
C LEU A 314 -4.75 -1.69 -12.25
N SER A 315 -5.06 -2.78 -12.96
CA SER A 315 -6.40 -3.38 -13.00
C SER A 315 -6.37 -4.90 -12.77
N MET A 316 -7.51 -5.48 -12.39
CA MET A 316 -7.67 -6.94 -12.30
C MET A 316 -7.38 -7.64 -13.64
N ASN A 317 -7.70 -7.01 -14.78
CA ASN A 317 -7.36 -7.52 -16.11
C ASN A 317 -5.83 -7.60 -16.30
N THR A 318 -5.10 -6.58 -15.86
CA THR A 318 -3.62 -6.56 -15.88
C THR A 318 -3.04 -7.66 -14.99
N GLY A 319 -3.59 -7.86 -13.79
CA GLY A 319 -3.20 -8.97 -12.90
C GLY A 319 -3.44 -10.34 -13.55
N LEU A 320 -4.65 -10.57 -14.10
CA LEU A 320 -5.01 -11.80 -14.81
C LEU A 320 -4.12 -12.05 -16.04
N ARG A 321 -3.71 -11.00 -16.77
CA ARG A 321 -2.76 -11.11 -17.88
C ARG A 321 -1.40 -11.60 -17.39
N VAL A 322 -0.83 -10.99 -16.34
CA VAL A 322 0.45 -11.40 -15.75
C VAL A 322 0.40 -12.86 -15.27
N THR A 323 -0.64 -13.25 -14.52
CA THR A 323 -0.81 -14.64 -14.05
C THR A 323 -0.91 -15.63 -15.21
N LYS A 324 -1.66 -15.30 -16.27
CA LYS A 324 -1.74 -16.14 -17.48
C LYS A 324 -0.40 -16.25 -18.19
N THR A 325 0.36 -15.16 -18.33
CA THR A 325 1.69 -15.18 -18.95
C THR A 325 2.66 -16.06 -18.15
N ILE A 326 2.69 -15.96 -16.82
CA ILE A 326 3.51 -16.81 -15.95
C ILE A 326 3.14 -18.29 -16.16
N TYR A 327 1.86 -18.62 -16.12
CA TYR A 327 1.38 -19.99 -16.33
C TYR A 327 1.71 -20.52 -17.73
N SER A 328 1.52 -19.73 -18.79
CA SER A 328 1.86 -20.12 -20.16
C SER A 328 3.36 -20.36 -20.36
N ILE A 329 4.23 -19.55 -19.73
CA ILE A 329 5.68 -19.77 -19.77
C ILE A 329 6.05 -21.03 -19.00
N ALA A 330 5.52 -21.24 -17.80
CA ALA A 330 5.77 -22.45 -17.01
C ALA A 330 5.33 -23.72 -17.75
N MET A 331 4.13 -23.73 -18.34
CA MET A 331 3.63 -24.87 -19.13
C MET A 331 4.40 -25.08 -20.45
N MET A 332 5.00 -24.03 -21.02
CA MET A 332 5.89 -24.14 -22.18
C MET A 332 7.22 -24.79 -21.79
N LEU A 333 7.80 -24.40 -20.66
CA LEU A 333 9.05 -24.99 -20.14
C LEU A 333 8.87 -26.45 -19.74
N ILE A 334 7.78 -26.80 -19.04
CA ILE A 334 7.46 -28.19 -18.69
C ILE A 334 7.36 -29.04 -19.97
N ARG A 335 6.59 -28.60 -20.98
CA ARG A 335 6.45 -29.29 -22.28
C ARG A 335 7.71 -29.30 -23.16
N PHE A 336 8.74 -28.55 -22.80
CA PHE A 336 10.05 -28.62 -23.43
C PHE A 336 10.90 -29.72 -22.77
N LEU A 337 10.87 -29.80 -21.44
CA LEU A 337 11.53 -30.85 -20.67
C LEU A 337 10.89 -32.23 -20.91
N ASP A 338 9.55 -32.32 -20.97
CA ASP A 338 8.75 -33.51 -21.33
C ASP A 338 9.00 -34.03 -22.78
N LYS A 339 10.03 -33.55 -23.47
CA LYS A 339 10.39 -33.86 -24.86
C LYS A 339 11.86 -34.24 -25.06
N GLU A 340 12.66 -34.23 -24.00
CA GLU A 340 14.07 -34.66 -24.04
C GLU A 340 14.26 -36.10 -23.49
N ASP A 341 13.16 -36.71 -23.00
CA ASP A 341 12.95 -38.16 -22.80
C ASP A 341 12.17 -38.80 -23.99
#